data_AF-A0A396HVE2-F1
#
_entry.id   AF-A0A396HVE2-F1
#
_cell.length_a   1.000
_cell.length_b   1.000
_cell.length_c   1.000
_cell.angle_alpha   90.00
_cell.angle_beta   90.00
_cell.angle_gamma   90.00
#
_symmetry.space_group_name_H-M   'P 1'
#
loop_
_entity.id
_entity.type
_entity.pdbx_description
1 polymer ?
#
loop_
_entity_poly.entity_id
_entity_poly.type
_entity_poly.pdbx_seq_one_letter_code
_entity_poly.pdbx_strand_id
1 'polypeptide(L)'
;MAVNLTQGAIITMCFTSEVWEPVLQVFDMKLVQSQQNNTTEPYRLVLSDGLYYQQGMLVVQKNHLVHSGRLQKGSIVKLSHFYCDDVLNNKLSML
;
A
#
# COMPACT_ATOMS: atom_id res chain seq x y z
N MET A 1 18.72 4.94 12.68
CA MET A 1 17.50 5.73 12.99
C MET A 1 16.33 4.78 12.91
N ALA A 2 15.59 4.58 14.00
CA ALA A 2 14.36 3.79 13.98
C ALA A 2 13.22 4.70 13.50
N VAL A 3 12.58 4.34 12.40
CA VAL A 3 11.36 5.03 11.98
C VAL A 3 10.20 4.31 12.67
N ASN A 4 9.38 5.06 13.41
CA ASN A 4 8.23 4.49 14.08
C ASN A 4 7.10 4.27 13.05
N LEU A 5 6.64 3.03 12.96
CA LEU A 5 5.43 2.70 12.22
C LEU A 5 4.20 3.14 13.03
N THR A 6 3.13 3.51 12.34
CA THR A 6 1.85 3.85 12.98
C THR A 6 1.13 2.58 13.39
N GLN A 7 1.49 2.02 14.55
CA GLN A 7 0.95 0.75 15.05
C GLN A 7 -0.58 0.73 15.12
N GLY A 8 -1.18 -0.36 14.63
CA GLY A 8 -2.63 -0.54 14.60
C GLY A 8 -3.32 0.20 13.45
N ALA A 9 -2.58 0.97 12.64
CA ALA A 9 -3.16 1.74 11.56
C ALA A 9 -3.93 0.88 10.56
N ILE A 10 -3.48 -0.33 10.25
CA ILE A 10 -4.13 -1.20 9.24
C ILE A 10 -5.58 -1.50 9.60
N ILE A 11 -5.86 -1.69 10.88
CA ILE A 11 -7.24 -1.91 11.34
C ILE A 11 -7.99 -0.58 11.29
N THR A 12 -7.45 0.47 11.89
CA THR A 12 -8.19 1.73 12.06
C THR A 12 -8.42 2.49 10.75
N MET A 13 -7.50 2.41 9.78
CA MET A 13 -7.54 3.19 8.54
C MET A 13 -8.77 2.91 7.67
N CYS A 14 -9.35 1.71 7.77
CA CYS A 14 -10.55 1.32 7.03
C CYS A 14 -11.86 1.80 7.69
N PHE A 15 -11.84 2.05 9.00
CA PHE A 15 -13.03 2.42 9.76
C PHE A 15 -13.06 3.89 10.17
N THR A 16 -11.96 4.63 9.94
CA THR A 16 -11.87 6.06 10.25
C THR A 16 -12.26 6.92 9.04
N SER A 17 -13.03 7.98 9.29
CA SER A 17 -13.38 9.00 8.29
C SER A 17 -12.46 10.22 8.34
N GLU A 18 -11.44 10.19 9.21
CA GLU A 18 -10.49 11.28 9.37
C GLU A 18 -9.36 11.21 8.33
N VAL A 19 -8.85 12.38 7.95
CA VAL A 19 -7.63 12.47 7.12
C VAL A 19 -6.47 11.93 7.95
N TRP A 20 -5.99 10.76 7.59
CA TRP A 20 -4.97 10.03 8.32
C TRP A 20 -3.76 9.76 7.43
N GLU A 21 -2.57 9.99 7.97
CA GLU A 21 -1.31 9.78 7.25
C GLU A 21 -0.46 8.67 7.91
N PRO A 22 -0.90 7.40 7.88
CA PRO A 22 -0.19 6.32 8.56
C PRO A 22 1.17 6.04 7.91
N VAL A 23 2.16 5.82 8.75
CA VAL A 23 3.51 5.40 8.37
C VAL A 23 3.58 3.87 8.43
N LEU A 24 3.77 3.25 7.27
CA LEU A 24 3.77 1.80 7.09
C LEU A 24 5.07 1.34 6.42
N GLN A 25 5.41 0.07 6.59
CA GLN A 25 6.50 -0.57 5.89
C GLN A 25 5.98 -1.42 4.73
N VAL A 26 6.64 -1.34 3.58
CA VAL A 26 6.46 -2.28 2.47
C VAL A 26 7.11 -3.61 2.84
N PHE A 27 6.33 -4.59 3.24
CA PHE A 27 6.80 -5.92 3.61
C PHE A 27 7.09 -6.80 2.40
N ASP A 28 6.22 -6.76 1.37
CA ASP A 28 6.41 -7.49 0.13
C ASP A 28 5.83 -6.72 -1.06
N MET A 29 6.30 -7.01 -2.27
CA MET A 29 5.84 -6.37 -3.50
C MET A 29 5.90 -7.33 -4.68
N LYS A 30 4.82 -7.39 -5.46
CA LYS A 30 4.72 -8.25 -6.65
C LYS A 30 4.00 -7.53 -7.78
N LEU A 31 4.52 -7.65 -8.99
CA LEU A 31 3.82 -7.21 -10.18
C LEU A 31 2.63 -8.13 -10.45
N VAL A 32 1.43 -7.57 -10.64
CA VAL A 32 0.26 -8.35 -11.02
C VAL A 32 0.19 -8.40 -12.54
N GLN A 33 0.52 -9.57 -13.11
CA GLN A 33 0.32 -9.81 -14.53
C GLN A 33 -1.18 -10.02 -14.79
N SER A 34 -1.80 -9.10 -15.56
CA SER A 34 -3.16 -9.29 -16.05
C SER A 34 -3.12 -10.22 -17.27
N GLN A 35 -3.91 -11.31 -17.25
CA GLN A 35 -3.98 -12.29 -18.35
C GLN A 35 -4.66 -11.75 -19.63
N GLN A 36 -5.19 -10.54 -19.59
CA GLN A 36 -5.73 -9.83 -20.75
C GLN A 36 -4.96 -8.51 -20.90
N ASN A 37 -4.63 -8.17 -22.15
CA ASN A 37 -3.92 -6.99 -22.69
C ASN A 37 -4.26 -5.62 -22.07
N ASN A 38 -4.22 -5.50 -20.75
CA ASN A 38 -4.31 -4.26 -20.03
C ASN A 38 -2.88 -3.77 -19.86
N THR A 39 -2.58 -2.67 -20.54
CA THR A 39 -1.37 -1.84 -20.43
C THR A 39 -1.16 -1.21 -19.06
N THR A 40 -1.95 -1.61 -18.06
CA THR A 40 -1.81 -1.19 -16.68
C THR A 40 -1.17 -2.33 -15.91
N GLU A 41 0.05 -2.09 -15.43
CA GLU A 41 0.86 -3.03 -14.64
C GLU A 41 0.73 -2.69 -13.15
N PRO A 42 -0.38 -3.00 -12.46
CA PRO A 42 -0.53 -2.59 -11.07
C PRO A 42 0.35 -3.48 -10.18
N TYR A 43 1.14 -2.85 -9.31
CA TYR A 43 1.93 -3.55 -8.30
C TYR A 43 1.06 -3.86 -7.09
N ARG A 44 1.04 -5.12 -6.67
CA ARG A 44 0.48 -5.52 -5.38
C ARG A 44 1.56 -5.37 -4.32
N LEU A 45 1.22 -4.70 -3.25
CA LEU A 45 2.05 -4.45 -2.09
C LEU A 45 1.46 -5.17 -0.88
N VAL A 46 2.32 -5.62 0.02
CA VAL A 46 1.95 -6.00 1.38
C VAL A 46 2.53 -4.95 2.29
N LEU A 47 1.67 -4.23 3.00
CA LEU A 47 2.06 -3.20 3.96
C LEU A 47 1.98 -3.75 5.37
N SER A 48 2.83 -3.24 6.26
CA SER A 48 2.78 -3.53 7.69
C SER A 48 2.83 -2.26 8.51
N ASP A 49 2.05 -2.21 9.58
CA ASP A 49 2.13 -1.19 10.62
C ASP A 49 2.98 -1.64 11.84
N GLY A 50 3.62 -2.81 11.74
CA GLY A 50 4.38 -3.45 12.82
C GLY A 50 3.57 -4.41 13.69
N LEU A 51 2.23 -4.46 13.56
CA LEU A 51 1.35 -5.41 14.26
C LEU A 51 0.55 -6.28 13.28
N TYR A 52 0.06 -5.66 12.21
CA TYR A 52 -0.78 -6.26 11.19
C TYR A 52 -0.14 -6.12 9.82
N TYR A 53 -0.69 -6.88 8.87
CA TYR A 53 -0.32 -6.85 7.47
C TYR A 53 -1.56 -6.66 6.62
N GLN A 54 -1.43 -5.90 5.54
CA GLN A 54 -2.53 -5.65 4.63
C GLN A 54 -2.07 -5.67 3.18
N GLN A 55 -2.87 -6.28 2.32
CA GLN A 55 -2.63 -6.23 0.88
C GLN A 55 -3.17 -4.93 0.31
N GLY A 56 -2.37 -4.29 -0.54
CA GLY A 56 -2.78 -3.13 -1.29
C GLY A 56 -2.36 -3.17 -2.76
N MET A 57 -3.04 -2.38 -3.56
CA MET A 57 -2.73 -2.15 -4.96
C MET A 57 -2.18 -0.74 -5.13
N LEU A 58 -1.01 -0.63 -5.76
CA LEU A 58 -0.44 0.64 -6.18
C LEU A 58 -1.16 1.11 -7.44
N VAL A 59 -1.59 2.36 -7.48
CA VAL A 59 -2.10 2.94 -8.72
C VAL A 59 -0.99 3.13 -9.75
N VAL A 60 -1.33 2.94 -11.02
CA VAL A 60 -0.38 2.98 -12.15
C VAL A 60 0.40 4.29 -12.21
N GLN A 61 -0.24 5.40 -11.82
CA GLN A 61 0.39 6.72 -11.77
C GLN A 61 1.61 6.76 -10.84
N LYS A 62 1.65 5.92 -9.81
CA LYS A 62 2.75 5.80 -8.83
C LYS A 62 3.77 4.73 -9.18
N ASN A 63 3.59 3.97 -10.27
CA ASN A 63 4.54 2.93 -10.70
C ASN A 63 5.95 3.47 -10.93
N HIS A 64 6.09 4.75 -11.33
CA HIS A 64 7.38 5.41 -11.49
C HIS A 64 8.24 5.35 -10.21
N LEU A 65 7.64 5.27 -9.02
CA LEU A 65 8.35 5.11 -7.75
C LEU A 65 9.00 3.74 -7.62
N VAL A 66 8.34 2.69 -8.13
CA VAL A 66 8.90 1.34 -8.19
C VAL A 66 10.03 1.27 -9.20
N HIS A 67 9.81 1.79 -10.41
CA HIS A 67 10.82 1.78 -11.46
C HIS A 67 12.06 2.61 -11.14
N SER A 68 11.91 3.70 -10.38
CA SER A 68 13.03 4.52 -9.90
C SER A 68 13.72 3.96 -8.65
N GLY A 69 13.26 2.83 -8.10
CA GLY A 69 13.79 2.21 -6.89
C GLY A 69 13.47 2.96 -5.59
N ARG A 70 12.65 4.02 -5.66
CA ARG A 70 12.20 4.79 -4.48
C ARG A 70 11.18 4.02 -3.65
N LEU A 71 10.43 3.12 -4.28
CA LEU A 71 9.50 2.21 -3.63
C LEU A 71 9.92 0.77 -3.88
N GLN A 72 10.37 0.11 -2.82
CA GLN A 72 10.85 -1.27 -2.85
C GLN A 72 10.53 -2.00 -1.54
N LYS A 73 10.71 -3.32 -1.53
CA LYS A 73 10.62 -4.11 -0.29
C LYS A 73 11.51 -3.52 0.81
N GLY A 74 10.95 -3.37 2.01
CA GLY A 74 11.58 -2.75 3.16
C GLY A 74 11.42 -1.24 3.25
N SER A 75 10.90 -0.57 2.21
CA SER A 75 10.69 0.89 2.23
C SER A 75 9.67 1.28 3.28
N ILE A 76 9.89 2.43 3.91
CA ILE A 76 8.92 3.05 4.81
C ILE A 76 8.16 4.12 4.04
N VAL A 77 6.84 4.01 4.02
CA VAL A 77 5.95 4.88 3.26
C VAL A 77 4.97 5.57 4.20
N LYS A 78 4.65 6.82 3.90
CA LYS A 78 3.53 7.54 4.53
C LYS A 78 2.39 7.58 3.54
N LEU A 79 1.23 7.05 3.90
CA LEU A 79 0.07 7.06 3.01
C LEU A 79 -0.66 8.40 3.13
N SER A 80 -0.59 9.25 2.11
CA SER A 80 -1.36 10.50 2.09
C SER A 80 -2.77 10.32 1.54
N HIS A 81 -2.94 9.42 0.57
CA HIS A 81 -4.22 9.11 -0.04
C HIS A 81 -4.35 7.61 -0.21
N PHE A 82 -5.42 7.05 0.35
CA PHE A 82 -5.76 5.65 0.19
C PHE A 82 -7.27 5.48 0.21
N TYR A 83 -7.73 4.38 -0.36
CA TYR A 83 -9.12 3.96 -0.33
C TYR A 83 -9.19 2.50 0.12
N CYS A 84 -10.07 2.21 1.06
CA CYS A 84 -10.37 0.84 1.46
C CYS A 84 -11.62 0.35 0.74
N ASP A 85 -11.49 -0.76 0.01
CA ASP A 85 -12.62 -1.40 -0.63
C ASP A 85 -13.15 -2.54 0.26
N ASP A 86 -14.31 -2.32 0.88
CA ASP A 86 -15.00 -3.29 1.74
C ASP A 86 -15.64 -4.45 0.94
N VAL A 87 -15.75 -4.34 -0.38
CA VAL A 87 -16.53 -5.29 -1.20
C VAL A 87 -15.71 -6.54 -1.56
N LEU A 88 -14.36 -6.45 -1.59
CA LEU A 88 -13.48 -7.51 -2.08
C LEU A 88 -12.24 -7.69 -1.20
N ASN A 89 -12.44 -8.26 -0.01
CA ASN A 89 -11.38 -8.85 0.81
C ASN A 89 -10.43 -7.81 1.45
N ASN A 90 -10.97 -6.66 1.85
CA ASN A 90 -10.25 -5.55 2.50
C ASN A 90 -9.02 -5.13 1.69
N LYS A 91 -9.19 -4.79 0.40
CA LYS A 91 -8.05 -4.34 -0.41
C LYS A 91 -7.84 -2.83 -0.23
N LEU A 92 -6.59 -2.45 0.04
CA LEU A 92 -6.20 -1.05 0.11
C LEU A 92 -5.73 -0.56 -1.26
N SER A 93 -6.33 0.47 -1.82
CA SER A 93 -5.80 1.13 -3.02
C SER A 93 -5.03 2.38 -2.62
N MET A 94 -3.73 2.42 -2.92
CA MET A 94 -2.87 3.57 -2.61
C MET A 94 -2.72 4.47 -3.83
N LEU A 95 -3.09 5.74 -3.67
CA LEU A 95 -3.14 6.76 -4.73
C LEU A 95 -1.87 7.62 -4.81
#